data_AF-A0A497BGS4-F1
#
_entry.id   AF-A0A497BGS4-F1
#
_cell.length_a   1.000
_cell.length_b   1.000
_cell.length_c   1.000
_cell.angle_alpha   90.00
_cell.angle_beta   90.00
_cell.angle_gamma   90.00
#
_symmetry.space_group_name_H-M   'P 1'
#
loop_
_entity.id
_entity.type
_entity.pdbx_description
1 polymer ?
#
loop_
_entity_poly.entity_id
_entity_poly.type
_entity_poly.pdbx_seq_one_letter_code
_entity_poly.pdbx_strand_id
1 'polypeptide(L)'
;MATITAQDILDENNYTESDISKAKVEALIDNAINYINLETGLSISNMSGSEGSKSVTVTSSQAPVVKALASLYVRAYVDHGPEAAVGGMSSNVVNEDPQLALLRGVVERGVMLLRSRSFVRT
;
A
#
# COMPACT_ATOMS: atom_id res chain seq x y z
N MET A 1 14.50 9.76 -5.33
CA MET A 1 13.09 9.92 -4.91
C MET A 1 12.22 9.26 -5.96
N ALA A 2 11.07 8.72 -5.57
CA ALA A 2 10.13 8.07 -6.48
C ALA A 2 8.73 8.65 -6.25
N THR A 3 8.00 8.85 -7.33
CA THR A 3 6.60 9.26 -7.30
C THR A 3 5.72 8.02 -7.44
N ILE A 4 4.65 7.96 -6.65
CA ILE A 4 3.65 6.90 -6.73
C ILE A 4 2.31 7.56 -7.07
N THR A 5 1.66 7.04 -8.11
CA THR A 5 0.31 7.42 -8.52
C THR A 5 -0.63 6.21 -8.45
N ALA A 6 -1.94 6.46 -8.45
CA ALA A 6 -2.93 5.39 -8.54
C ALA A 6 -2.80 4.58 -9.84
N GLN A 7 -2.44 5.23 -10.95
CA GLN A 7 -2.25 4.56 -12.23
C GLN A 7 -1.10 3.54 -12.15
N ASP A 8 0.01 3.90 -11.51
CA ASP A 8 1.15 2.97 -11.36
C ASP A 8 0.74 1.67 -10.65
N ILE A 9 -0.11 1.77 -9.63
CA ILE A 9 -0.61 0.60 -8.88
C ILE A 9 -1.57 -0.24 -9.74
N LEU A 10 -2.45 0.41 -10.51
CA LEU A 10 -3.35 -0.28 -11.43
C LEU A 10 -2.56 -1.07 -12.49
N ASP A 11 -1.61 -0.40 -13.15
CA ASP A 11 -0.78 -0.99 -14.20
C ASP A 11 0.06 -2.16 -13.67
N GLU A 12 0.68 -2.02 -12.49
CA GLU A 12 1.49 -3.09 -11.86
C GLU A 12 0.67 -4.34 -11.49
N ASN A 13 -0.65 -4.19 -11.30
CA ASN A 13 -1.55 -5.29 -10.95
C ASN A 13 -2.42 -5.77 -12.12
N ASN A 14 -2.26 -5.21 -13.31
CA ASN A 14 -3.11 -5.45 -14.49
C ASN A 14 -4.60 -5.15 -14.22
N TYR A 15 -4.90 -4.15 -13.40
CA TYR A 15 -6.25 -3.66 -13.16
C TYR A 15 -6.52 -2.40 -13.96
N THR A 16 -7.81 -2.11 -14.14
CA THR A 16 -8.30 -0.94 -14.87
C THR A 16 -9.30 -0.17 -14.04
N GLU A 17 -9.68 1.02 -14.50
CA GLU A 17 -10.67 1.86 -13.80
C GLU A 17 -12.07 1.24 -13.74
N SER A 18 -12.37 0.20 -14.53
CA SER A 18 -13.60 -0.57 -14.39
C SER A 18 -13.61 -1.52 -13.20
N ASP A 19 -12.43 -1.96 -12.75
CA ASP A 19 -12.29 -2.84 -11.59
C ASP A 19 -12.35 -2.04 -10.29
N ILE A 20 -11.64 -0.90 -10.27
CA ILE A 20 -11.58 0.00 -9.13
C ILE A 20 -11.26 1.44 -9.60
N SER A 21 -12.01 2.42 -9.08
CA SER A 21 -11.78 3.81 -9.46
C SER A 21 -10.45 4.34 -8.91
N LYS A 22 -9.80 5.25 -9.65
CA LYS A 22 -8.56 5.91 -9.21
C LYS A 22 -8.68 6.56 -7.84
N ALA A 23 -9.80 7.26 -7.58
CA ALA A 23 -10.07 7.86 -6.27
C ALA A 23 -10.06 6.84 -5.12
N LYS A 24 -10.56 5.62 -5.37
CA LYS A 24 -10.52 4.54 -4.39
C LYS A 24 -9.11 4.01 -4.19
N VAL A 25 -8.35 3.81 -5.27
CA VAL A 25 -6.93 3.41 -5.20
C VAL A 25 -6.12 4.44 -4.42
N GLU A 26 -6.34 5.73 -4.64
CA GLU A 26 -5.71 6.81 -3.87
C GLU A 26 -5.99 6.69 -2.37
N ALA A 27 -7.24 6.43 -1.98
CA ALA A 27 -7.60 6.21 -0.58
C ALA A 27 -6.91 4.97 0.02
N LEU A 28 -6.75 3.89 -0.76
CA LEU A 28 -6.03 2.70 -0.32
C LEU A 28 -4.51 2.94 -0.20
N ILE A 29 -3.94 3.76 -1.08
CA ILE A 29 -2.54 4.20 -0.96
C ILE A 29 -2.36 5.05 0.31
N ASP A 30 -3.27 5.99 0.60
CA ASP A 30 -3.24 6.77 1.85
C ASP A 30 -3.35 5.87 3.09
N ASN A 31 -4.19 4.84 3.05
CA ASN A 31 -4.27 3.84 4.12
C ASN A 31 -2.96 3.07 4.28
N ALA A 32 -2.31 2.67 3.18
CA ALA A 32 -1.01 2.01 3.21
C ALA A 32 0.08 2.90 3.80
N ILE A 33 0.10 4.19 3.44
CA ILE A 33 1.03 5.19 3.99
C ILE A 33 0.81 5.33 5.49
N ASN A 34 -0.44 5.48 5.94
CA ASN A 34 -0.78 5.60 7.35
C ASN A 34 -0.35 4.37 8.16
N TYR A 35 -0.57 3.16 7.62
CA TYR A 35 -0.11 1.92 8.26
C TYR A 35 1.42 1.88 8.38
N ILE A 36 2.14 2.21 7.31
CA ILE A 36 3.61 2.25 7.35
C ILE A 36 4.10 3.28 8.37
N ASN A 37 3.51 4.48 8.40
CA ASN A 37 3.87 5.50 9.36
C ASN A 37 3.63 5.04 10.81
N LEU A 38 2.50 4.37 11.07
CA LEU A 38 2.17 3.79 12.38
C LEU A 38 3.21 2.75 12.82
N GLU A 39 3.55 1.80 11.96
CA GLU A 39 4.43 0.68 12.30
C GLU A 39 5.92 1.04 12.36
N THR A 40 6.34 2.02 11.55
CA THR A 40 7.76 2.38 11.41
C THR A 40 8.16 3.64 12.19
N GLY A 41 7.19 4.46 12.59
CA GLY A 41 7.40 5.80 13.14
C GLY A 41 7.85 6.84 12.10
N LEU A 42 7.74 6.53 10.81
CA LEU A 42 8.03 7.48 9.73
C LEU A 42 6.92 8.53 9.59
N SER A 43 7.24 9.62 8.88
CA SER A 43 6.28 10.69 8.55
C SER A 43 6.22 10.88 7.04
N ILE A 44 5.78 9.83 6.34
CA ILE A 44 5.49 9.91 4.91
C ILE A 44 4.20 10.71 4.72
N SER A 45 4.24 11.76 3.91
CA SER A 45 3.05 12.55 3.59
C SER A 45 2.02 11.73 2.83
N ASN A 46 0.74 11.99 3.08
CA ASN A 46 -0.36 11.45 2.27
C ASN A 46 -0.28 11.96 0.82
N MET A 47 -1.04 11.30 -0.05
CA MET A 47 -1.17 11.74 -1.44
C MET A 47 -1.79 13.15 -1.51
N SER A 48 -1.32 13.93 -2.47
CA SER A 48 -1.77 15.32 -2.68
C SER A 48 -2.11 15.56 -4.15
N GLY A 49 -2.99 16.53 -4.42
CA GLY A 49 -3.50 16.86 -5.75
C GLY A 49 -5.02 16.75 -5.84
N SER A 50 -5.51 16.78 -7.08
CA SER A 50 -6.93 16.58 -7.39
C SER A 50 -7.30 15.10 -7.30
N GLU A 51 -8.52 14.80 -6.87
CA GLU A 51 -9.07 13.44 -6.85
C GLU A 51 -8.95 12.75 -8.21
N GLY A 52 -8.46 11.50 -8.22
CA GLY A 52 -8.19 10.73 -9.43
C GLY A 52 -6.86 11.08 -10.13
N SER A 53 -6.13 12.08 -9.63
CA SER A 53 -4.80 12.47 -10.12
C SER A 53 -3.84 12.80 -8.96
N LYS A 54 -4.10 12.27 -7.77
CA LYS A 54 -3.22 12.50 -6.62
C LYS A 54 -1.91 11.75 -6.82
N SER A 55 -0.86 12.28 -6.21
CA SER A 55 0.45 11.65 -6.18
C SER A 55 1.12 11.83 -4.82
N VAL A 56 2.04 10.91 -4.51
CA VAL A 56 2.92 11.01 -3.35
C VAL A 56 4.36 10.82 -3.79
N THR A 57 5.25 11.67 -3.28
CA THR A 57 6.69 11.54 -3.52
C THR A 57 7.35 10.96 -2.28
N VAL A 58 7.98 9.80 -2.43
CA VAL A 58 8.63 9.08 -1.33
C VAL A 58 10.11 8.83 -1.63
N THR A 59 10.87 8.44 -0.61
CA THR A 59 12.26 8.02 -0.82
C THR A 59 12.31 6.69 -1.58
N SER A 60 13.42 6.41 -2.26
CA SER A 60 13.58 5.17 -3.03
C SER A 60 13.49 3.90 -2.15
N SER A 61 13.70 4.03 -0.83
CA SER A 61 13.57 2.93 0.14
C SER A 61 12.12 2.68 0.57
N GLN A 62 11.30 3.73 0.60
CA GLN A 62 9.88 3.65 0.99
C GLN A 62 9.00 3.19 -0.17
N ALA A 63 9.37 3.58 -1.41
CA ALA A 63 8.62 3.28 -2.62
C ALA A 63 8.18 1.81 -2.77
N PRO A 64 9.07 0.81 -2.68
CA PRO A 64 8.66 -0.58 -2.85
C PRO A 64 7.71 -1.06 -1.74
N VAL A 65 7.85 -0.55 -0.51
CA VAL A 65 7.01 -0.96 0.62
C VAL A 65 5.60 -0.36 0.49
N VAL A 66 5.51 0.92 0.14
CA VAL A 66 4.23 1.61 -0.10
C VAL A 66 3.51 0.95 -1.28
N LYS A 67 4.21 0.69 -2.40
CA LYS A 67 3.63 0.04 -3.58
C LYS A 67 3.14 -1.38 -3.29
N ALA A 68 3.91 -2.17 -2.55
CA ALA A 68 3.54 -3.54 -2.19
C ALA A 68 2.30 -3.58 -1.29
N LEU A 69 2.23 -2.72 -0.27
CA LEU A 69 1.07 -2.67 0.63
C LEU A 69 -0.17 -2.10 -0.06
N ALA A 70 -0.03 -1.05 -0.87
CA ALA A 70 -1.13 -0.53 -1.66
C ALA A 70 -1.66 -1.57 -2.65
N SER A 71 -0.79 -2.29 -3.36
CA SER A 71 -1.18 -3.39 -4.25
C SER A 71 -1.94 -4.49 -3.52
N LEU A 72 -1.48 -4.86 -2.31
CA LEU A 72 -2.16 -5.84 -1.47
C LEU A 72 -3.57 -5.38 -1.06
N TYR A 73 -3.74 -4.11 -0.69
CA TYR A 73 -5.07 -3.55 -0.39
C TYR A 73 -5.97 -3.46 -1.62
N VAL A 74 -5.42 -3.11 -2.79
CA VAL A 74 -6.18 -3.09 -4.05
C VAL A 74 -6.65 -4.49 -4.43
N ARG A 75 -5.78 -5.50 -4.38
CA ARG A 75 -6.17 -6.90 -4.62
C ARG A 75 -7.22 -7.39 -3.64
N ALA A 76 -7.00 -7.16 -2.35
CA ALA A 76 -7.98 -7.50 -1.32
C ALA A 76 -9.35 -6.84 -1.58
N TYR A 77 -9.37 -5.59 -2.04
CA TYR A 77 -10.59 -4.88 -2.41
C TYR A 77 -11.30 -5.52 -3.61
N VAL A 78 -10.55 -5.81 -4.68
CA VAL A 78 -11.12 -6.33 -5.94
C VAL A 78 -11.61 -7.76 -5.76
N ASP A 79 -10.81 -8.62 -5.12
CA ASP A 79 -11.07 -10.06 -5.05
C ASP A 79 -12.04 -10.43 -3.91
N HIS A 80 -12.00 -9.68 -2.79
CA HIS A 80 -12.77 -10.01 -1.58
C HIS A 80 -13.70 -8.88 -1.11
N GLY A 81 -13.74 -7.76 -1.84
CA GLY A 81 -14.63 -6.64 -1.55
C GLY A 81 -14.08 -5.63 -0.54
N PRO A 82 -14.84 -4.55 -0.29
CA PRO A 82 -14.36 -3.37 0.44
C PRO A 82 -13.97 -3.64 1.90
N GLU A 83 -14.56 -4.64 2.54
CA GLU A 83 -14.28 -4.97 3.94
C GLU A 83 -12.92 -5.67 4.14
N ALA A 84 -12.40 -6.34 3.11
CA ALA A 84 -11.10 -7.00 3.17
C ALA A 84 -9.91 -6.04 3.06
N ALA A 85 -10.15 -4.84 2.51
CA ALA A 85 -9.12 -3.84 2.23
C ALA A 85 -8.90 -2.81 3.35
N VAL A 86 -9.78 -2.77 4.37
CA VAL A 86 -9.72 -1.78 5.45
C VAL A 86 -9.49 -2.48 6.78
N GLY A 87 -8.35 -2.19 7.43
CA GLY A 87 -8.17 -2.41 8.86
C GLY A 87 -8.20 -3.88 9.28
N GLY A 88 -7.14 -4.61 8.96
CA GLY A 88 -6.96 -5.98 9.45
C GLY A 88 -7.60 -6.99 8.50
N MET A 89 -6.90 -7.20 7.38
CA MET A 89 -7.12 -8.34 6.47
C MET A 89 -7.36 -9.59 7.32
N SER A 90 -8.60 -10.08 7.35
CA SER A 90 -8.93 -11.21 8.24
C SER A 90 -8.01 -12.38 7.89
N SER A 91 -7.53 -13.10 8.90
CA SER A 91 -6.60 -14.23 8.68
C SER A 91 -7.13 -15.27 7.69
N ASN A 92 -8.46 -15.33 7.52
CA ASN A 92 -9.13 -16.21 6.57
C ASN A 92 -8.88 -15.78 5.12
N VAL A 93 -8.99 -14.49 4.80
CA VAL A 93 -8.70 -13.94 3.46
C VAL A 93 -7.23 -14.18 3.07
N VAL A 94 -6.31 -14.04 4.02
CA VAL A 94 -4.88 -14.31 3.79
C VAL A 94 -4.58 -15.81 3.60
N ASN A 95 -5.34 -16.69 4.25
CA ASN A 95 -5.17 -18.14 4.12
C ASN A 95 -5.79 -18.70 2.82
N GLU A 96 -6.83 -18.05 2.30
CA GLU A 96 -7.48 -18.45 1.05
C GLU A 96 -6.70 -18.01 -0.20
N ASP A 97 -5.88 -16.96 -0.11
CA ASP A 97 -5.03 -16.49 -1.20
C ASP A 97 -3.51 -16.57 -0.87
N PRO A 98 -2.79 -17.58 -1.40
CA PRO A 98 -1.34 -17.72 -1.22
C PRO A 98 -0.52 -16.51 -1.71
N GLN A 99 -1.02 -15.74 -2.67
CA GLN A 99 -0.34 -14.55 -3.17
C GLN A 99 -0.44 -13.40 -2.16
N LEU A 100 -1.59 -13.23 -1.50
CA LEU A 100 -1.75 -12.26 -0.42
C LEU A 100 -0.83 -12.61 0.77
N ALA A 101 -0.68 -13.89 1.09
CA ALA A 101 0.25 -14.33 2.13
C ALA A 101 1.72 -13.99 1.81
N LEU A 102 2.15 -14.21 0.56
CA LEU A 102 3.51 -13.86 0.12
C LEU A 102 3.75 -12.35 0.11
N LEU A 103 2.83 -11.57 -0.45
CA LEU A 103 2.90 -10.11 -0.48
C LEU A 103 2.91 -9.52 0.93
N ARG A 104 2.08 -10.05 1.83
CA ARG A 104 2.08 -9.66 3.24
C ARG A 104 3.43 -9.91 3.89
N GLY A 105 4.05 -11.08 3.67
CA GLY A 105 5.39 -11.38 4.18
C GLY A 105 6.48 -10.44 3.63
N VAL A 106 6.37 -10.02 2.36
CA VAL A 106 7.28 -9.03 1.76
C VAL A 106 7.09 -7.64 2.40
N VAL A 107 5.84 -7.22 2.60
CA VAL A 107 5.53 -5.95 3.27
C VAL A 107 6.02 -5.96 4.72
N GLU A 108 5.75 -7.02 5.49
CA GLU A 108 6.19 -7.14 6.88
C GLU A 108 7.72 -7.06 7.00
N ARG A 109 8.46 -7.73 6.11
CA ARG A 109 9.93 -7.59 6.05
C ARG A 109 10.36 -6.17 5.66
N GLY A 110 9.68 -5.55 4.70
CA GLY A 110 9.95 -4.17 4.27
C GLY A 110 9.73 -3.16 5.40
N VAL A 111 8.62 -3.29 6.13
CA VAL A 111 8.30 -2.50 7.33
C VAL A 111 9.35 -2.71 8.41
N MET A 112 9.78 -3.96 8.67
CA MET A 112 10.84 -4.26 9.63
C MET A 112 12.18 -3.60 9.26
N LEU A 113 12.53 -3.58 7.97
CA LEU A 113 13.74 -2.89 7.47
C LEU A 113 13.65 -1.37 7.62
N LEU A 114 12.48 -0.79 7.39
CA LEU A 114 12.25 0.65 7.60
C LEU A 114 12.31 1.02 9.08
N ARG A 115 11.73 0.19 9.96
CA ARG A 115 11.77 0.35 11.42
C ARG A 115 13.19 0.22 11.97
N SER A 116 13.96 -0.77 11.53
CA SER A 116 15.36 -0.92 11.97
C SER A 116 16.25 0.24 11.54
N ARG A 117 15.92 0.95 10.44
CA ARG A 117 16.60 2.20 10.06
C ARG A 117 16.20 3.40 10.92
N SER A 118 14.95 3.48 11.41
CA SER A 118 14.53 4.58 12.29
C SER A 118 15.17 4.49 13.68
N PHE A 119 15.51 3.29 14.16
CA PHE A 119 16.16 3.09 15.46
C PHE A 119 17.67 3.39 15.51
N VAL A 120 18.36 3.60 14.38
CA VAL A 120 19.82 3.89 14.35
C VAL A 120 20.14 5.39 14.55
N ARG A 121 19.16 6.21 14.95
CA ARG A 121 19.38 7.64 15.26
C ARG A 121 18.81 8.01 16.63
N THR A 122 19.56 7.66 17.67
CA THR A 122 19.64 8.38 18.95
C THR A 122 21.04 8.15 19.51
#